data_AF-A0AA41SE05-F1
#
_entry.id   AF-A0AA41SE05-F1
#
_cell.length_a   1.000
_cell.length_b   1.000
_cell.length_c   1.000
_cell.angle_alpha   90.00
_cell.angle_beta   90.00
_cell.angle_gamma   90.00
#
_symmetry.space_group_name_H-M   'P 1'
#
loop_
_entity.id
_entity.type
_entity.pdbx_description
1 polymer ?
#
loop_
_entity_poly.entity_id
_entity_poly.type
_entity_poly.pdbx_seq_one_letter_code
_entity_poly.pdbx_strand_id
1 'polypeptide(L)' 'MHTGIEEFLFEMLGNGFELDMEVIRDVLGTCGYDAKKSMERLTDLSALKMQNGKDIIGSSTPKIAESSKL' A
#
# COMPACT_ATOMS: atom_id res chain seq x y z
N MET A 1 14.77 -9.95 -17.30
CA MET A 1 13.62 -10.87 -17.44
C MET A 1 12.84 -10.80 -16.14
N HIS A 2 11.97 -9.80 -15.99
CA HIS A 2 11.11 -9.64 -14.81
C HIS A 2 9.62 -9.47 -15.20
N THR A 3 9.30 -9.67 -16.47
CA THR A 3 7.94 -9.52 -17.01
C THR A 3 6.92 -10.39 -16.29
N GLY A 4 7.27 -11.62 -15.90
CA GLY A 4 6.31 -12.49 -15.21
C GLY A 4 5.86 -11.99 -13.82
N ILE A 5 6.74 -11.31 -13.07
CA ILE A 5 6.36 -10.73 -11.77
C ILE A 5 5.64 -9.39 -11.95
N GLU A 6 6.02 -8.60 -12.95
CA GLU A 6 5.33 -7.35 -13.30
C GLU A 6 3.89 -7.62 -13.74
N GLU A 7 3.68 -8.59 -14.64
CA GLU A 7 2.37 -9.02 -15.12
C GLU A 7 1.52 -9.61 -13.99
N PHE A 8 2.09 -10.49 -13.15
CA PHE A 8 1.39 -11.05 -12.00
C PHE A 8 0.87 -9.98 -11.04
N LEU A 9 1.72 -9.00 -10.69
CA LEU A 9 1.32 -7.91 -9.81
C LEU A 9 0.32 -6.97 -10.48
N PHE A 10 0.43 -6.74 -11.80
CA PHE A 10 -0.54 -5.93 -12.54
C PHE A 10 -1.90 -6.61 -12.64
N GLU A 11 -1.97 -7.93 -12.85
CA GLU A 11 -3.24 -8.67 -12.81
C GLU A 11 -3.87 -8.64 -11.42
N MET A 12 -3.07 -8.79 -10.37
CA MET A 12 -3.54 -8.81 -8.98
C MET A 12 -3.95 -7.42 -8.46
N LEU A 13 -3.20 -6.37 -8.83
CA LEU A 13 -3.29 -5.07 -8.19
C LEU A 13 -3.71 -3.94 -9.14
N GLY A 14 -3.56 -4.11 -10.45
CA GLY A 14 -3.87 -3.07 -11.43
C GLY A 14 -5.34 -2.69 -11.44
N ASN A 15 -6.23 -3.68 -11.58
CA ASN A 15 -7.67 -3.42 -11.62
C ASN A 15 -8.31 -3.19 -10.24
N GLY A 16 -7.79 -3.84 -9.19
CA GLY A 16 -8.39 -3.77 -7.84
C GLY A 16 -7.93 -2.57 -7.01
N PHE A 17 -6.66 -2.21 -7.11
CA PHE A 17 -6.02 -1.15 -6.31
C PHE A 17 -5.71 0.11 -7.14
N GLU A 18 -6.18 0.15 -8.40
CA GLU A 18 -5.97 1.23 -9.37
C GLU A 18 -4.49 1.62 -9.46
N LEU A 19 -3.63 0.61 -9.64
CA LEU A 19 -2.19 0.75 -9.74
C LEU A 19 -1.72 0.63 -11.18
N ASP A 20 -1.02 1.64 -11.66
CA ASP A 20 -0.46 1.65 -13.00
C ASP A 20 0.76 0.73 -13.10
N MET A 21 0.96 0.15 -14.28
CA MET A 21 2.09 -0.74 -14.55
C MET A 21 3.45 -0.04 -14.35
N GLU A 22 3.52 1.27 -14.58
CA GLU A 22 4.71 2.07 -14.29
C GLU A 22 5.04 2.11 -12.80
N VAL A 23 4.03 2.33 -11.94
CA VAL A 23 4.19 2.33 -10.49
C VAL A 23 4.64 0.96 -9.98
N ILE A 24 4.07 -0.12 -10.53
CA ILE A 24 4.45 -1.49 -10.19
C ILE A 24 5.92 -1.75 -10.55
N ARG A 25 6.36 -1.33 -11.73
CA ARG A 25 7.75 -1.46 -12.18
C ARG A 25 8.72 -0.67 -11.32
N ASP A 26 8.36 0.56 -10.96
CA ASP A 26 9.18 1.42 -10.10
C ASP A 26 9.33 0.80 -8.71
N VAL A 27 8.23 0.34 -8.10
CA VAL A 27 8.27 -0.30 -6.79
C VAL A 27 9.10 -1.59 -6.85
N LEU A 28 8.88 -2.45 -7.85
CA LEU A 28 9.69 -3.65 -8.06
C LEU A 28 11.18 -3.32 -8.18
N GLY A 29 11.54 -2.31 -8.97
CA GLY A 29 12.93 -1.85 -9.11
C GLY A 29 13.53 -1.43 -7.78
N THR A 30 12.80 -0.65 -6.96
CA THR A 30 13.26 -0.22 -5.63
C THR A 30 13.34 -1.36 -4.61
N CYS A 31 12.54 -2.41 -4.79
CA CYS A 31 12.50 -3.58 -3.92
C CYS A 31 13.44 -4.71 -4.38
N GLY A 32 14.21 -4.50 -5.46
CA GLY A 32 15.11 -5.52 -6.02
C GLY A 32 14.37 -6.71 -6.65
N TYR A 33 13.19 -6.45 -7.22
CA TYR A 33 12.27 -7.43 -7.80
C TYR A 33 11.81 -8.52 -6.80
N ASP A 34 11.82 -8.21 -5.50
CA ASP A 34 11.23 -9.06 -4.47
C ASP A 34 9.70 -8.90 -4.47
N ALA A 35 8.97 -9.96 -4.83
CA ALA A 35 7.52 -9.94 -4.92
C ALA A 35 6.82 -9.59 -3.61
N LYS A 36 7.31 -10.14 -2.49
CA LYS A 36 6.67 -9.97 -1.19
C LYS A 36 6.84 -8.53 -0.72
N LYS A 37 8.06 -7.99 -0.78
CA LYS A 37 8.33 -6.59 -0.41
C LYS A 37 7.59 -5.61 -1.31
N SER A 38 7.54 -5.91 -2.62
CA SER A 38 6.86 -5.04 -3.58
C SER A 38 5.35 -5.01 -3.33
N MET A 39 4.73 -6.16 -3.07
CA MET A 39 3.30 -6.25 -2.76
C MET A 39 2.94 -5.50 -1.47
N GLU A 40 3.73 -5.65 -0.40
CA GLU A 40 3.53 -4.90 0.85
C GLU A 40 3.53 -3.38 0.58
N ARG A 41 4.55 -2.91 -0.15
CA ARG A 41 4.70 -1.49 -0.48
C ARG A 41 3.62 -0.96 -1.43
N LEU A 42 3.22 -1.74 -2.42
CA LEU A 42 2.12 -1.38 -3.35
C LEU A 42 0.78 -1.29 -2.62
N THR A 43 0.53 -2.19 -1.66
CA THR A 43 -0.69 -2.17 -0.84
C THR A 43 -0.72 -0.92 0.05
N ASP A 44 0.39 -0.59 0.70
CA ASP A 44 0.51 0.63 1.51
C ASP A 44 0.30 1.90 0.69
N LEU A 45 0.89 1.97 -0.52
CA LEU A 45 0.70 3.09 -1.45
C LEU A 45 -0.76 3.27 -1.85
N SER A 46 -1.46 2.17 -2.13
CA SER A 46 -2.89 2.22 -2.48
C SER A 46 -3.75 2.64 -1.28
N ALA A 47 -3.44 2.16 -0.07
CA ALA A 47 -4.12 2.59 1.15
C ALA A 47 -3.95 4.09 1.42
N LEU A 48 -2.76 4.64 1.19
CA LEU A 48 -2.48 6.08 1.29
C LEU A 48 -3.26 6.88 0.23
N LYS A 49 -3.31 6.40 -1.02
CA LYS A 49 -4.11 7.00 -2.10
C LYS A 49 -5.60 7.07 -1.72
N MET A 50 -6.14 6.03 -1.07
CA MET A 50 -7.51 6.02 -0.57
C MET A 50 -7.72 6.96 0.63
N GLN A 51 -6.73 7.09 1.52
CA GLN A 51 -6.81 7.95 2.69
C GLN A 51 -6.79 9.44 2.32
N ASN A 52 -6.00 9.83 1.33
CA ASN A 52 -5.93 11.21 0.83
C ASN A 52 -7.16 11.65 0.02
N GLY A 53 -8.07 10.74 -0.34
CA GLY A 53 -9.38 11.08 -0.91
C GLY A 53 -10.47 11.33 0.16
N LYS A 54 -10.11 11.23 1.44
CA LYS A 54 -11.07 11.22 2.55
C LYS A 54 -10.75 12.29 3.60
N ASP A 55 -10.41 13.49 3.14
CA ASP A 55 -10.58 14.67 3.97
C ASP A 55 -12.07 15.05 3.91
N ILE A 56 -12.85 14.66 4.93
CA ILE A 56 -14.00 15.38 5.53
C ILE A 56 -14.71 14.44 6.54
N ILE A 57 -14.47 14.76 7.83
CA ILE A 57 -15.29 14.53 9.04
C ILE A 57 -15.20 13.17 9.77
N GLY A 58 -14.44 13.17 10.89
CA GLY A 58 -15.04 12.81 12.19
C GLY A 58 -14.45 11.65 13.01
N SER A 59 -13.44 11.95 13.85
CA SER A 59 -13.16 11.34 15.18
C SER A 59 -12.65 9.87 15.17
N SER A 60 -11.79 9.38 16.05
CA SER A 60 -11.38 9.82 17.39
C SER A 60 -9.95 9.36 17.70
N THR A 61 -9.24 10.20 18.43
CA THR A 61 -7.97 10.01 19.14
C THR A 61 -7.82 8.63 19.82
N PRO A 62 -6.62 8.00 19.84
CA PRO A 62 -6.27 7.10 20.92
C PRO A 62 -6.00 7.95 22.17
N LYS A 63 -6.98 8.01 23.08
CA LYS A 63 -6.78 8.65 24.39
C LYS A 63 -5.96 7.68 25.25
N ILE A 64 -4.69 8.03 25.45
CA ILE A 64 -3.81 7.43 26.44
C ILE A 64 -4.44 7.70 27.82
N ALA A 65 -4.74 6.64 28.57
CA ALA A 65 -5.01 6.74 30.00
C ALA A 65 -4.35 5.54 30.68
N GLU A 66 -3.08 5.75 31.04
CA GLU A 66 -2.47 5.10 32.18
C GLU A 66 -3.27 5.49 33.44
N SER A 67 -3.66 4.53 34.28
CA SER A 67 -3.90 4.79 35.70
C SER A 67 -3.69 3.50 36.49
N SER A 68 -2.56 3.47 37.19
CA SER A 68 -2.28 2.56 38.28
C SER A 68 -3.24 2.80 39.47
N LYS A 69 -3.39 1.74 40.29
CA LYS A 69 -3.72 1.76 41.73
C LYS A 69 -5.22 1.81 42.13
N LEU A 70 -5.75 0.65 42.54
CA LEU A 70 -5.82 0.29 43.97
C LEU A 70 -5.90 -1.24 44.13
#